data_AF-A0A8J4JJY1-F1
#
_entry.id   AF-A0A8J4JJY1-F1
#
_cell.length_a   1.000
_cell.length_b   1.000
_cell.length_c   1.000
_cell.angle_alpha   90.00
_cell.angle_beta   90.00
_cell.angle_gamma   90.00
#
_symmetry.space_group_name_H-M   'P 1'
#
loop_
_entity.id
_entity.type
_entity.pdbx_description
1 polymer ?
#
loop_
_entity_poly.entity_id
_entity_poly.type
_entity_poly.pdbx_seq_one_letter_code
_entity_poly.pdbx_strand_id
1 'polypeptide(L)'
;MTGQMPRLSKVNLFTLFSLWMELFPSAEQQKKSQVKCPRLPLIGLSEQMLIAPAVKKSGLVVVKNMKIVGLHCSSTDLHAGQIALIKHGSRLKNCDLYFSRKPCSTCLKMIVNAGVNRISYWPADPEISLQTEASNPMTTDDAKLDAKAVERLKSNSRARVCVLLQPLVCYMVQFVEETSTKFDFIQKIAKLQPDSNTDFYTACRQERIKEYESLFLISNEEMHKQILMTIGLENLCENPYFSNLRQNMKDLVLVLATVAASVPVFGCFGFYNSESWQTNETDHQGLPQEIARHCMIQARLLAYRTEDHKTGVGAIIWAEEKSRSCDGTGAMYFVGCGYNAFPVGSEYADFPHMDDKQKDREIRKFRYIIHAEQNALTFRCREIKPDERSMIFVTKCPCDECVPLIKGAGIKQIYAGDVDAGKKKADISYMKFGELEGVSKFTWQLNPLHTNALEFHDSTARES
;
A
#
# COMPACT_ATOMS: atom_id res chain seq x y z
N MET A 1 25.46 2.55 17.49
CA MET A 1 25.58 3.47 16.34
C MET A 1 24.49 4.51 16.46
N THR A 2 24.85 5.74 16.84
CA THR A 2 23.99 6.93 16.82
C THR A 2 23.86 7.40 15.37
N GLY A 3 23.11 6.64 14.57
CA GLY A 3 22.80 6.96 13.17
C GLY A 3 21.33 7.36 13.06
N GLN A 4 21.06 8.42 12.31
CA GLN A 4 19.71 8.82 11.92
C GLN A 4 19.01 7.65 11.22
N MET A 5 17.76 7.33 11.61
CA MET A 5 17.01 6.24 10.96
C MET A 5 16.87 6.51 9.46
N PRO A 6 17.15 5.54 8.58
CA PRO A 6 17.03 5.75 7.15
C PRO A 6 15.56 6.00 6.79
N ARG A 7 15.34 6.91 5.84
CA ARG A 7 14.03 7.38 5.45
C ARG A 7 13.79 7.10 3.97
N LEU A 8 12.61 6.57 3.65
CA LEU A 8 12.20 6.41 2.27
C LEU A 8 12.01 7.79 1.62
N SER A 9 12.56 8.00 0.43
CA SER A 9 12.29 9.25 -0.31
C SER A 9 10.83 9.32 -0.75
N LYS A 10 10.30 10.52 -0.96
CA LYS A 10 8.90 10.67 -1.45
C LYS A 10 8.72 10.02 -2.81
N VAL A 11 9.71 10.14 -3.71
CA VAL A 11 9.70 9.50 -5.03
C VAL A 11 9.57 7.99 -4.89
N ASN A 12 10.42 7.37 -4.07
CA ASN A 12 10.39 5.92 -3.87
C ASN A 12 9.09 5.46 -3.20
N LEU A 13 8.56 6.23 -2.23
CA LEU A 13 7.26 5.95 -1.61
C LEU A 13 6.13 5.94 -2.66
N PHE A 14 6.07 6.94 -3.54
CA PHE A 14 5.04 7.02 -4.58
C PHE A 14 5.17 5.88 -5.60
N THR A 15 6.40 5.52 -5.98
CA THR A 15 6.66 4.36 -6.83
C THR A 15 6.20 3.06 -6.15
N LEU A 16 6.54 2.84 -4.89
CA LEU A 16 6.09 1.65 -4.13
C LEU A 16 4.56 1.60 -4.02
N PHE A 17 3.91 2.73 -3.79
CA PHE A 17 2.44 2.81 -3.80
C PHE A 17 1.85 2.46 -5.16
N SER A 18 2.45 2.93 -6.27
CA SER A 18 1.96 2.55 -7.60
C SER A 18 2.07 1.04 -7.85
N LEU A 19 3.21 0.43 -7.52
CA LEU A 19 3.41 -1.02 -7.62
C LEU A 19 2.43 -1.78 -6.72
N TRP A 20 2.23 -1.29 -5.51
CA TRP A 20 1.29 -1.91 -4.57
C TRP A 20 -0.15 -1.83 -5.07
N MET A 21 -0.58 -0.71 -5.63
CA MET A 21 -1.94 -0.55 -6.17
C MET A 21 -2.24 -1.51 -7.33
N GLU A 22 -1.23 -1.95 -8.10
CA GLU A 22 -1.39 -3.03 -9.10
C GLU A 22 -1.95 -4.31 -8.46
N LEU A 23 -1.62 -4.56 -7.19
CA LEU A 23 -2.03 -5.73 -6.40
C LEU A 23 -3.30 -5.48 -5.56
N PHE A 24 -4.08 -4.44 -5.86
CA PHE A 24 -5.35 -4.24 -5.17
C PHE A 24 -6.29 -5.45 -5.40
N PRO A 25 -6.90 -6.03 -4.35
CA PRO A 25 -7.69 -7.27 -4.49
C PRO A 25 -8.88 -7.11 -5.44
N SER A 26 -8.96 -7.97 -6.45
CA SER A 26 -10.08 -7.98 -7.40
C SER A 26 -11.29 -8.72 -6.81
N ALA A 27 -12.51 -8.40 -7.28
CA ALA A 27 -13.75 -9.05 -6.84
C ALA A 27 -13.76 -10.59 -7.02
N GLU A 28 -12.96 -11.14 -7.94
CA GLU A 28 -12.79 -12.58 -8.14
C GLU A 28 -11.88 -13.24 -7.09
N GLN A 29 -10.89 -12.52 -6.56
CA GLN A 29 -10.03 -12.99 -5.46
C GLN A 29 -10.84 -13.03 -4.16
N GLN A 30 -11.73 -12.07 -3.96
CA GLN A 30 -12.67 -12.01 -2.82
C GLN A 30 -13.55 -13.27 -2.71
N LYS A 31 -13.98 -13.83 -3.86
CA LYS A 31 -14.79 -15.07 -3.90
C LYS A 31 -13.98 -16.33 -3.58
N LYS A 32 -12.72 -16.42 -4.01
CA LYS A 32 -11.83 -17.56 -3.71
C LYS A 32 -11.41 -17.59 -2.24
N SER A 33 -11.28 -16.42 -1.61
CA SER A 33 -10.90 -16.29 -0.19
C SER A 33 -12.00 -16.71 0.79
N GLN A 34 -13.28 -16.68 0.38
CA GLN A 34 -14.40 -17.21 1.18
C GLN A 34 -14.52 -18.73 1.14
N VAL A 35 -13.87 -19.41 0.18
CA VAL A 35 -13.89 -20.87 0.02
C VAL A 35 -12.49 -21.42 0.27
N LYS A 36 -12.07 -21.47 1.53
CA LYS A 36 -10.94 -22.31 1.98
C LYS A 36 -11.40 -23.31 3.03
N CYS A 37 -12.30 -24.20 2.63
CA CYS A 37 -12.34 -25.58 3.11
C CYS A 37 -11.85 -26.47 1.95
N PRO A 38 -10.97 -27.47 2.18
CA PRO A 38 -10.33 -28.19 1.10
C PRO A 38 -11.29 -29.23 0.52
N ARG A 39 -11.79 -29.01 -0.70
CA ARG A 39 -12.25 -30.11 -1.58
C ARG A 39 -11.81 -29.84 -3.03
N LEU A 40 -11.51 -30.96 -3.70
CA LEU A 40 -10.79 -31.13 -4.97
C LEU A 40 -11.27 -30.26 -6.16
N PRO A 41 -10.40 -30.03 -7.17
CA PRO A 41 -10.70 -29.14 -8.28
C PRO A 41 -11.67 -29.81 -9.28
N LEU A 42 -12.74 -29.08 -9.63
CA LEU A 42 -13.60 -29.41 -10.77
C LEU A 42 -13.19 -28.57 -11.98
N ILE A 43 -12.87 -29.30 -13.06
CA ILE A 43 -12.55 -28.82 -14.41
C ILE A 43 -13.86 -28.55 -15.17
N GLY A 44 -13.87 -27.52 -16.03
CA GLY A 44 -14.89 -27.27 -17.08
C GLY A 44 -15.04 -25.77 -17.36
N LEU A 45 -14.39 -25.19 -18.37
CA LEU A 45 -14.64 -25.18 -19.83
C LEU A 45 -15.33 -23.89 -20.31
N SER A 46 -14.50 -23.04 -20.94
CA SER A 46 -14.69 -22.13 -22.10
C SER A 46 -15.96 -21.27 -22.25
N GLU A 47 -15.75 -19.97 -22.51
CA GLU A 47 -16.32 -19.30 -23.71
C GLU A 47 -15.64 -17.95 -24.01
N GLN A 48 -15.05 -17.86 -25.22
CA GLN A 48 -14.90 -16.69 -26.10
C GLN A 48 -14.35 -15.37 -25.52
N MET A 49 -13.05 -15.10 -25.74
CA MET A 49 -12.53 -13.73 -25.73
C MET A 49 -11.90 -13.34 -27.07
N LEU A 50 -12.43 -12.25 -27.60
CA LEU A 50 -11.93 -11.48 -28.73
C LEU A 50 -10.44 -11.13 -28.57
N ILE A 51 -9.78 -11.08 -29.71
CA ILE A 51 -8.37 -10.73 -29.94
C ILE A 51 -8.10 -9.33 -29.37
N ALA A 52 -7.48 -9.24 -28.19
CA ALA A 52 -6.97 -8.00 -27.63
C ALA A 52 -5.51 -8.21 -27.21
N PRO A 53 -4.62 -7.21 -27.36
CA PRO A 53 -3.27 -7.28 -26.84
C PRO A 53 -3.30 -7.56 -25.33
N ALA A 54 -2.32 -8.31 -24.81
CA ALA A 54 -2.26 -8.65 -23.40
C ALA A 54 -2.03 -7.40 -22.54
N VAL A 55 -3.12 -6.77 -22.07
CA VAL A 55 -3.08 -5.59 -21.20
C VAL A 55 -2.72 -6.03 -19.78
N LYS A 56 -1.63 -5.49 -19.25
CA LYS A 56 -1.22 -5.73 -17.86
C LYS A 56 -1.98 -4.80 -16.91
N LYS A 57 -2.31 -5.31 -15.72
CA LYS A 57 -2.86 -4.47 -14.65
C LYS A 57 -1.84 -3.38 -14.30
N SER A 58 -2.33 -2.19 -14.00
CA SER A 58 -1.51 -1.01 -13.71
C SER A 58 -2.04 -0.28 -12.49
N GLY A 59 -1.17 0.07 -11.56
CA GLY A 59 -1.45 0.92 -10.41
C GLY A 59 -0.98 2.35 -10.67
N LEU A 60 -1.68 3.31 -10.05
CA LEU A 60 -1.43 4.73 -10.24
C LEU A 60 -1.56 5.51 -8.93
N VAL A 61 -0.60 6.40 -8.70
CA VAL A 61 -0.63 7.42 -7.65
C VAL A 61 -0.72 8.80 -8.28
N VAL A 62 -1.71 9.57 -7.87
CA VAL A 62 -1.87 10.99 -8.25
C VAL A 62 -1.34 11.84 -7.10
N VAL A 63 -0.35 12.70 -7.40
CA VAL A 63 0.32 13.54 -6.41
C VAL A 63 0.14 15.01 -6.78
N LYS A 64 -0.19 15.86 -5.80
CA LYS A 64 -0.24 17.32 -5.96
C LYS A 64 0.48 17.96 -4.80
N ASN A 65 1.42 18.89 -5.07
CA ASN A 65 2.22 19.57 -4.05
C ASN A 65 2.87 18.58 -3.05
N MET A 66 3.44 17.48 -3.57
CA MET A 66 4.06 16.41 -2.77
C MET A 66 3.12 15.67 -1.80
N LYS A 67 1.80 15.75 -2.01
CA LYS A 67 0.77 15.02 -1.26
C LYS A 67 0.00 14.09 -2.19
N ILE A 68 -0.34 12.90 -1.71
CA ILE A 68 -1.16 11.94 -2.46
C ILE A 68 -2.60 12.44 -2.46
N VAL A 69 -3.18 12.56 -3.65
CA VAL A 69 -4.59 12.99 -3.84
C VAL A 69 -5.44 11.89 -4.47
N GLY A 70 -4.84 10.81 -4.94
CA GLY A 70 -5.57 9.66 -5.49
C GLY A 70 -4.70 8.42 -5.58
N LEU A 71 -5.31 7.26 -5.35
CA LEU A 71 -4.76 5.93 -5.54
C LEU A 71 -5.75 5.15 -6.40
N HIS A 72 -5.29 4.64 -7.54
CA HIS A 72 -6.12 3.96 -8.53
C HIS A 72 -5.42 2.71 -9.03
N CYS A 73 -6.21 1.77 -9.54
CA CYS A 73 -5.68 0.65 -10.32
C CYS A 73 -6.61 0.33 -11.48
N SER A 74 -6.06 -0.23 -12.55
CA SER A 74 -6.85 -0.60 -13.72
C SER A 74 -7.90 -1.66 -13.39
N SER A 75 -9.06 -1.55 -14.02
CA SER A 75 -10.13 -2.54 -14.01
C SER A 75 -10.06 -3.43 -15.28
N THR A 76 -11.06 -4.28 -15.48
CA THR A 76 -11.19 -5.06 -16.73
C THR A 76 -11.44 -4.17 -17.94
N ASP A 77 -12.09 -3.03 -17.73
CA ASP A 77 -12.61 -2.19 -18.82
C ASP A 77 -11.82 -0.90 -18.98
N LEU A 78 -11.20 -0.41 -17.90
CA LEU A 78 -10.52 0.89 -17.87
C LEU A 78 -9.09 0.79 -17.38
N HIS A 79 -8.21 1.44 -18.12
CA HIS A 79 -6.81 1.59 -17.75
C HIS A 79 -6.67 2.64 -16.63
N ALA A 80 -5.58 2.55 -15.86
CA ALA A 80 -5.37 3.42 -14.70
C ALA A 80 -5.38 4.92 -15.08
N GLY A 81 -4.87 5.26 -16.28
CA GLY A 81 -4.86 6.64 -16.75
C GLY A 81 -6.25 7.18 -17.13
N GLN A 82 -7.13 6.33 -17.66
CA GLN A 82 -8.52 6.70 -17.96
C GLN A 82 -9.32 6.91 -16.67
N ILE A 83 -9.14 6.01 -15.70
CA ILE A 83 -9.75 6.12 -14.36
C ILE A 83 -9.36 7.45 -13.70
N ALA A 84 -8.08 7.82 -13.77
CA ALA A 84 -7.61 9.09 -13.23
C ALA A 84 -8.32 10.29 -13.86
N LEU A 85 -8.53 10.28 -15.18
CA LEU A 85 -9.25 11.34 -15.85
C LEU A 85 -10.71 11.40 -15.39
N ILE A 86 -11.40 10.26 -15.26
CA ILE A 86 -12.79 10.20 -14.82
C ILE A 86 -12.92 10.72 -13.37
N LYS A 87 -12.04 10.31 -12.47
CA LYS A 87 -12.12 10.65 -11.04
C LYS A 87 -11.65 12.07 -10.73
N HIS A 88 -10.65 12.58 -11.45
CA HIS A 88 -10.04 13.88 -11.14
C HIS A 88 -10.40 14.99 -12.14
N GLY A 89 -10.62 14.65 -13.41
CA GLY A 89 -10.90 15.60 -14.48
C GLY A 89 -9.83 16.69 -14.59
N SER A 90 -10.27 17.95 -14.64
CA SER A 90 -9.38 19.12 -14.70
C SER A 90 -8.48 19.30 -13.46
N ARG A 91 -8.78 18.61 -12.34
CA ARG A 91 -7.96 18.67 -11.12
C ARG A 91 -6.58 18.02 -11.29
N LEU A 92 -6.37 17.25 -12.36
CA LEU A 92 -5.07 16.71 -12.77
C LEU A 92 -4.08 17.78 -13.20
N LYS A 93 -4.53 19.01 -13.48
CA LYS A 93 -3.65 20.12 -13.83
C LYS A 93 -2.61 20.34 -12.74
N ASN A 94 -1.34 20.37 -13.15
CA ASN A 94 -0.16 20.49 -12.29
C ASN A 94 0.02 19.34 -11.27
N CYS A 95 -0.64 18.19 -11.47
CA CYS A 95 -0.34 16.99 -10.70
C CYS A 95 0.87 16.25 -11.28
N ASP A 96 1.51 15.45 -10.44
CA ASP A 96 2.49 14.45 -10.84
C ASP A 96 1.86 13.06 -10.73
N LEU A 97 2.00 12.25 -11.77
CA LEU A 97 1.48 10.89 -11.82
C LEU A 97 2.60 9.87 -11.73
N TYR A 98 2.40 8.82 -10.94
CA TYR A 98 3.32 7.69 -10.80
C TYR A 98 2.61 6.39 -11.17
N PHE A 99 3.06 5.74 -12.23
CA PHE A 99 2.49 4.48 -12.74
C PHE A 99 3.38 3.27 -12.41
N SER A 100 2.76 2.13 -12.13
CA SER A 100 3.47 0.84 -12.01
C SER A 100 3.87 0.22 -13.35
N ARG A 101 3.32 0.74 -14.45
CA ARG A 101 3.60 0.33 -15.83
C ARG A 101 3.62 1.56 -16.73
N LYS A 102 4.42 1.55 -17.80
CA LYS A 102 4.37 2.65 -18.77
C LYS A 102 2.96 2.72 -19.40
N PRO A 103 2.25 3.86 -19.32
CA PRO A 103 0.87 3.96 -19.80
C PRO A 103 0.81 3.84 -21.33
N CYS A 104 -0.30 3.31 -21.85
CA CYS A 104 -0.53 3.26 -23.30
C CYS A 104 -0.67 4.65 -23.93
N SER A 105 -0.57 4.74 -25.26
CA SER A 105 -0.70 6.02 -25.98
C SER A 105 -2.04 6.72 -25.74
N THR A 106 -3.13 5.97 -25.56
CA THR A 106 -4.47 6.53 -25.28
C THR A 106 -4.60 7.11 -23.88
N CYS A 107 -4.04 6.45 -22.86
CA CYS A 107 -3.95 7.03 -21.52
C CYS A 107 -3.07 8.28 -21.54
N LEU A 108 -1.91 8.20 -22.19
CA LEU A 108 -0.94 9.28 -22.20
C LEU A 108 -1.49 10.55 -22.87
N LYS A 109 -2.11 10.44 -24.05
CA LYS A 109 -2.69 11.61 -24.75
C LYS A 109 -3.75 12.32 -23.89
N MET A 110 -4.59 11.55 -23.18
CA MET A 110 -5.64 12.08 -22.31
C MET A 110 -5.07 12.83 -21.09
N ILE A 111 -4.08 12.23 -20.43
CA ILE A 111 -3.43 12.79 -19.25
C ILE A 111 -2.63 14.05 -19.59
N VAL A 112 -1.90 14.02 -20.70
CA VAL A 112 -1.17 15.20 -21.20
C VAL A 112 -2.14 16.33 -21.50
N ASN A 113 -3.26 16.03 -22.16
CA ASN A 113 -4.32 17.01 -22.41
C ASN A 113 -4.92 17.60 -21.13
N ALA A 114 -4.98 16.82 -20.04
CA ALA A 114 -5.45 17.29 -18.73
C ALA A 114 -4.48 18.27 -18.02
N GLY A 115 -3.27 18.49 -18.57
CA GLY A 115 -2.31 19.46 -18.04
C GLY A 115 -1.48 18.95 -16.87
N VAL A 116 -1.23 17.64 -16.81
CA VAL A 116 -0.33 17.03 -15.82
C VAL A 116 1.09 17.60 -15.95
N ASN A 117 1.74 17.86 -14.83
CA ASN A 117 3.10 18.42 -14.77
C ASN A 117 4.17 17.37 -15.09
N ARG A 118 4.01 16.17 -14.51
CA ARG A 118 4.99 15.08 -14.63
C ARG A 118 4.32 13.73 -14.65
N ILE A 119 4.86 12.81 -15.45
CA ILE A 119 4.44 11.41 -15.53
C ILE A 119 5.67 10.54 -15.32
N SER A 120 5.71 9.83 -14.20
CA SER A 120 6.73 8.85 -13.85
C SER A 120 6.16 7.44 -13.99
N TYR A 121 6.97 6.49 -14.44
CA TYR A 121 6.56 5.08 -14.51
C TYR A 121 7.69 4.13 -14.14
N TRP A 122 7.31 2.93 -13.71
CA TRP A 122 8.23 1.82 -13.46
C TRP A 122 8.79 1.25 -14.79
N PRO A 123 10.12 1.13 -14.95
CA PRO A 123 10.76 0.78 -16.22
C PRO A 123 10.85 -0.75 -16.41
N ALA A 124 9.70 -1.42 -16.37
CA ALA A 124 9.55 -2.84 -16.72
C ALA A 124 8.68 -2.98 -17.98
N ASP A 125 7.97 -4.10 -18.10
CA ASP A 125 7.03 -4.34 -19.20
C ASP A 125 5.91 -3.26 -19.18
N PRO A 126 5.64 -2.59 -20.32
CA PRO A 126 4.58 -1.58 -20.43
C PRO A 126 3.15 -2.15 -20.21
N GLU A 127 2.17 -1.25 -20.08
CA GLU A 127 0.75 -1.60 -19.91
C GLU A 127 0.22 -2.44 -21.09
N ILE A 128 0.64 -2.11 -22.32
CA ILE A 128 0.46 -2.96 -23.50
C ILE A 128 1.70 -3.84 -23.62
N SER A 129 1.61 -5.10 -23.19
CA SER A 129 2.78 -5.97 -22.99
C SER A 129 3.58 -6.21 -24.28
N LEU A 130 4.91 -6.08 -24.17
CA LEU A 130 5.85 -6.38 -25.25
C LEU A 130 6.41 -7.81 -25.18
N GLN A 131 6.08 -8.57 -24.14
CA GLN A 131 6.61 -9.94 -23.94
C GLN A 131 5.85 -11.03 -24.72
N THR A 132 4.79 -10.68 -25.44
CA THR A 132 3.88 -11.65 -26.09
C THR A 132 4.40 -12.19 -27.44
N GLU A 133 5.71 -12.35 -27.60
CA GLU A 133 6.27 -12.84 -28.88
C GLU A 133 5.90 -14.32 -29.18
N ALA A 134 5.48 -15.10 -28.17
CA ALA A 134 5.30 -16.54 -28.32
C ALA A 134 3.90 -17.00 -28.78
N SER A 135 2.89 -16.13 -28.86
CA SER A 135 1.50 -16.57 -29.15
C SER A 135 0.78 -15.82 -30.28
N ASN A 136 1.18 -14.61 -30.67
CA ASN A 136 0.63 -13.94 -31.86
C ASN A 136 1.55 -12.78 -32.36
N PRO A 137 2.05 -12.83 -33.61
CA PRO A 137 2.88 -11.75 -34.18
C PRO A 137 2.11 -10.43 -34.31
N MET A 138 0.82 -10.50 -34.64
CA MET A 138 -0.03 -9.33 -34.93
C MET A 138 -0.23 -8.40 -33.71
N THR A 139 -0.33 -8.96 -32.50
CA THR A 139 -0.47 -8.17 -31.25
C THR A 139 0.84 -7.50 -30.82
N THR A 140 1.98 -8.02 -31.27
CA THR A 140 3.30 -7.47 -30.93
C THR A 140 3.61 -6.22 -31.76
N ASP A 141 3.16 -6.19 -33.02
CA ASP A 141 3.29 -5.02 -33.88
C ASP A 141 2.47 -3.84 -33.35
N ASP A 142 1.24 -4.08 -32.90
CA ASP A 142 0.40 -3.04 -32.28
C ASP A 142 1.04 -2.46 -31.01
N ALA A 143 1.65 -3.32 -30.16
CA ALA A 143 2.36 -2.87 -28.96
C ALA A 143 3.61 -2.02 -29.31
N LYS A 144 4.36 -2.40 -30.35
CA LYS A 144 5.50 -1.63 -30.87
C LYS A 144 5.06 -0.29 -31.46
N LEU A 145 3.92 -0.26 -32.17
CA LEU A 145 3.33 0.96 -32.70
C LEU A 145 2.85 1.89 -31.56
N ASP A 146 2.22 1.35 -30.52
CA ASP A 146 1.81 2.11 -29.34
C ASP A 146 3.02 2.73 -28.63
N ALA A 147 4.09 1.96 -28.43
CA ALA A 147 5.33 2.45 -27.84
C ALA A 147 5.94 3.62 -28.64
N LYS A 148 5.95 3.54 -29.98
CA LYS A 148 6.40 4.62 -30.86
C LYS A 148 5.48 5.85 -30.76
N ALA A 149 4.17 5.66 -30.69
CA ALA A 149 3.22 6.75 -30.51
C ALA A 149 3.42 7.47 -29.17
N VAL A 150 3.67 6.71 -28.10
CA VAL A 150 4.00 7.25 -26.78
C VAL A 150 5.25 8.12 -26.82
N GLU A 151 6.34 7.68 -27.47
CA GLU A 151 7.56 8.49 -27.56
C GLU A 151 7.37 9.78 -28.37
N ARG A 152 6.56 9.75 -29.42
CA ARG A 152 6.18 10.97 -30.17
C ARG A 152 5.36 11.93 -29.31
N LEU A 153 4.42 11.41 -28.52
CA LEU A 153 3.63 12.23 -27.59
C LEU A 153 4.51 12.87 -26.52
N LYS A 154 5.42 12.10 -25.92
CA LYS A 154 6.40 12.58 -24.94
C LYS A 154 7.23 13.74 -25.49
N SER A 155 7.77 13.60 -26.70
CA SER A 155 8.64 14.59 -27.33
C SER A 155 7.94 15.93 -27.63
N ASN A 156 6.62 15.91 -27.84
CA ASN A 156 5.82 17.10 -28.14
C ASN A 156 5.02 17.62 -26.94
N SER A 157 5.07 16.92 -25.80
CA SER A 157 4.28 17.27 -24.62
C SER A 157 5.00 18.27 -23.72
N ARG A 158 4.23 19.14 -23.05
CA ARG A 158 4.73 20.00 -21.97
C ARG A 158 4.98 19.23 -20.67
N ALA A 159 4.32 18.08 -20.51
CA ALA A 159 4.45 17.22 -19.36
C ALA A 159 5.80 16.49 -19.39
N ARG A 160 6.50 16.44 -18.26
CA ARG A 160 7.77 15.69 -18.16
C ARG A 160 7.46 14.20 -18.00
N VAL A 161 7.63 13.42 -19.07
CA VAL A 161 7.47 11.94 -19.04
C VAL A 161 8.84 11.29 -18.83
N CYS A 162 9.05 10.63 -17.69
CA CYS A 162 10.36 10.09 -17.33
C CYS A 162 10.30 8.88 -16.39
N VAL A 163 11.46 8.29 -16.10
CA VAL A 163 11.64 7.29 -15.05
C VAL A 163 12.26 7.99 -13.85
N LEU A 164 11.54 8.03 -12.72
CA LEU A 164 12.08 8.55 -11.46
C LEU A 164 12.30 7.41 -10.47
N LEU A 165 13.51 6.90 -10.44
CA LEU A 165 13.98 5.96 -9.42
C LEU A 165 15.16 6.58 -8.71
N GLN A 166 15.09 6.65 -7.38
CA GLN A 166 16.19 7.11 -6.55
C GLN A 166 16.80 5.91 -5.82
N PRO A 167 18.14 5.84 -5.68
CA PRO A 167 18.76 4.81 -4.87
C PRO A 167 18.23 4.88 -3.43
N LEU A 168 18.09 3.71 -2.80
CA LEU A 168 17.76 3.66 -1.38
C LEU A 168 18.92 4.22 -0.55
N VAL A 169 18.59 4.83 0.58
CA VAL A 169 19.58 5.22 1.59
C VAL A 169 20.28 3.97 2.10
N CYS A 170 21.56 4.07 2.44
CA CYS A 170 22.33 2.96 3.01
C CYS A 170 21.58 2.32 4.20
N TYR A 171 21.65 0.98 4.30
CA TYR A 171 20.97 0.17 5.31
C TYR A 171 19.43 0.21 5.31
N MET A 172 18.77 0.88 4.35
CA MET A 172 17.30 0.95 4.31
C MET A 172 16.64 -0.43 4.27
N VAL A 173 17.14 -1.35 3.45
CA VAL A 173 16.60 -2.71 3.32
C VAL A 173 16.71 -3.47 4.65
N GLN A 174 17.89 -3.43 5.28
CA GLN A 174 18.12 -4.06 6.58
C GLN A 174 17.22 -3.44 7.66
N PHE A 175 17.09 -2.12 7.67
CA PHE A 175 16.23 -1.41 8.61
C PHE A 175 14.75 -1.82 8.46
N VAL A 176 14.25 -1.93 7.23
CA VAL A 176 12.89 -2.43 6.93
C VAL A 176 12.72 -3.86 7.41
N GLU A 177 13.73 -4.71 7.22
CA GLU A 177 13.70 -6.10 7.68
C GLU A 177 13.63 -6.21 9.20
N GLU A 178 14.51 -5.52 9.93
CA GLU A 178 14.54 -5.53 11.39
C GLU A 178 13.24 -5.02 12.01
N THR A 179 12.66 -3.96 11.46
CA THR A 179 11.40 -3.38 11.94
C THR A 179 10.18 -4.19 11.53
N SER A 180 10.21 -4.87 10.38
CA SER A 180 9.17 -5.81 9.97
C SER A 180 9.12 -7.06 10.86
N THR A 181 10.26 -7.64 11.23
CA THR A 181 10.32 -8.80 12.14
C THR A 181 9.84 -8.44 13.55
N LYS A 182 10.13 -7.22 14.03
CA LYS A 182 9.71 -6.73 15.35
C LYS A 182 8.29 -6.17 15.36
N PHE A 183 7.57 -6.23 14.24
CA PHE A 183 6.21 -5.72 14.20
C PHE A 183 5.28 -6.56 15.05
N ASP A 184 4.31 -5.90 15.69
CA ASP A 184 3.42 -6.51 16.65
C ASP A 184 2.62 -7.67 16.06
N PHE A 185 2.26 -7.62 14.78
CA PHE A 185 1.50 -8.71 14.15
C PHE A 185 2.32 -10.00 14.04
N ILE A 186 3.61 -9.87 13.68
CA ILE A 186 4.55 -10.99 13.63
C ILE A 186 4.83 -11.51 15.04
N GLN A 187 5.04 -10.61 16.00
CA GLN A 187 5.27 -10.98 17.40
C GLN A 187 4.07 -11.70 18.01
N LYS A 188 2.83 -11.30 17.69
CA LYS A 188 1.62 -11.98 18.14
C LYS A 188 1.51 -13.40 17.60
N ILE A 189 1.82 -13.60 16.33
CA ILE A 189 1.84 -14.95 15.72
C ILE A 189 2.88 -15.82 16.42
N ALA A 190 4.10 -15.31 16.59
CA ALA A 190 5.20 -16.06 17.23
C ALA A 190 4.88 -16.46 18.68
N LYS A 191 4.19 -15.60 19.44
CA LYS A 191 3.77 -15.90 20.82
C LYS A 191 2.74 -17.03 20.92
N LEU A 192 1.83 -17.12 19.95
CA LEU A 192 0.76 -18.13 19.93
C LEU A 192 1.21 -19.48 19.36
N GLN A 193 2.37 -19.55 18.71
CA GLN A 193 2.97 -20.78 18.21
C GLN A 193 4.46 -20.87 18.58
N PRO A 194 4.78 -21.09 19.88
CA PRO A 194 6.16 -21.11 20.38
C PRO A 194 7.03 -22.24 19.79
N ASP A 195 6.41 -23.33 19.33
CA ASP A 195 7.12 -24.46 18.69
C ASP A 195 7.60 -24.16 17.26
N SER A 196 7.11 -23.07 16.65
CA SER A 196 7.57 -22.59 15.33
C SER A 196 8.75 -21.62 15.46
N ASN A 197 9.72 -21.95 16.31
CA ASN A 197 10.83 -21.07 16.62
C ASN A 197 11.79 -21.00 15.43
N THR A 198 11.84 -19.85 14.75
CA THR A 198 12.75 -19.47 13.65
C THR A 198 12.45 -20.08 12.27
N ASP A 199 11.47 -19.52 11.53
CA ASP A 199 11.60 -19.16 10.10
C ASP A 199 10.31 -18.67 9.41
N PHE A 200 9.17 -18.57 10.10
CA PHE A 200 7.91 -18.21 9.43
C PHE A 200 7.98 -16.86 8.67
N TYR A 201 8.46 -15.81 9.32
CA TYR A 201 8.60 -14.51 8.66
C TYR A 201 9.59 -14.59 7.49
N THR A 202 10.71 -15.30 7.66
CA THR A 202 11.71 -15.53 6.60
C THR A 202 11.08 -16.23 5.40
N ALA A 203 10.29 -17.29 5.63
CA ALA A 203 9.60 -18.06 4.60
C ALA A 203 8.56 -17.21 3.87
N CYS A 204 7.70 -16.49 4.61
CA CYS A 204 6.72 -15.57 4.03
C CYS A 204 7.40 -14.49 3.20
N ARG A 205 8.51 -13.94 3.69
CA ARG A 205 9.32 -12.95 2.96
C ARG A 205 9.90 -13.53 1.69
N GLN A 206 10.50 -14.72 1.72
CA GLN A 206 11.07 -15.36 0.54
C GLN A 206 9.99 -15.66 -0.52
N GLU A 207 8.81 -16.11 -0.11
CA GLU A 207 7.67 -16.31 -1.01
C GLU A 207 7.25 -14.99 -1.69
N ARG A 208 7.09 -13.92 -0.91
CA ARG A 208 6.71 -12.60 -1.42
C ARG A 208 7.79 -11.99 -2.33
N ILE A 209 9.08 -12.20 -2.04
CA ILE A 209 10.18 -11.76 -2.91
C ILE A 209 10.05 -12.45 -4.27
N LYS A 210 9.95 -13.78 -4.31
CA LYS A 210 9.83 -14.53 -5.56
C LYS A 210 8.61 -14.10 -6.37
N GLU A 211 7.48 -13.91 -5.70
CA GLU A 211 6.25 -13.43 -6.33
C GLU A 211 6.45 -12.04 -6.94
N TYR A 212 6.96 -11.08 -6.18
CA TYR A 212 7.06 -9.69 -6.64
C TYR A 212 8.18 -9.48 -7.66
N GLU A 213 9.28 -10.25 -7.58
CA GLU A 213 10.29 -10.29 -8.64
C GLU A 213 9.68 -10.80 -9.95
N SER A 214 8.85 -11.85 -9.90
CA SER A 214 8.19 -12.37 -11.10
C SER A 214 7.18 -11.41 -11.72
N LEU A 215 6.56 -10.55 -10.90
CA LEU A 215 5.55 -9.58 -11.35
C LEU A 215 6.17 -8.28 -11.87
N PHE A 216 7.16 -7.73 -11.15
CA PHE A 216 7.65 -6.37 -11.38
C PHE A 216 9.01 -6.32 -12.08
N LEU A 217 9.77 -7.41 -12.13
CA LEU A 217 11.09 -7.45 -12.77
C LEU A 217 11.08 -8.31 -14.02
N ILE A 218 12.04 -8.05 -14.91
CA ILE A 218 12.31 -8.86 -16.09
C ILE A 218 13.60 -9.63 -15.82
N SER A 219 13.48 -10.95 -15.66
CA SER A 219 14.60 -11.81 -15.28
C SER A 219 15.75 -11.76 -16.29
N ASN A 220 15.44 -11.86 -17.59
CA ASN A 220 16.43 -11.81 -18.67
C ASN A 220 16.88 -10.36 -18.95
N GLU A 221 18.18 -10.10 -18.83
CA GLU A 221 18.76 -8.77 -19.02
C GLU A 221 18.65 -8.26 -20.46
N GLU A 222 18.85 -9.14 -21.44
CA GLU A 222 18.78 -8.80 -22.85
C GLU A 222 17.35 -8.45 -23.25
N MET A 223 16.38 -9.23 -22.78
CA MET A 223 14.95 -8.92 -22.96
C MET A 223 14.59 -7.57 -22.33
N HIS A 224 15.13 -7.26 -21.14
CA HIS A 224 14.89 -5.99 -20.49
C HIS A 224 15.47 -4.82 -21.30
N LYS A 225 16.69 -4.95 -21.84
CA LYS A 225 17.29 -3.94 -22.73
C LYS A 225 16.46 -3.73 -24.00
N GLN A 226 15.99 -4.80 -24.63
CA GLN A 226 15.14 -4.73 -25.82
C GLN A 226 13.82 -3.98 -25.54
N ILE A 227 13.19 -4.26 -24.39
CA ILE A 227 12.01 -3.52 -23.94
C ILE A 227 12.34 -2.05 -23.74
N LEU A 228 13.42 -1.73 -23.00
CA LEU A 228 13.86 -0.35 -22.75
C LEU A 228 14.12 0.44 -24.04
N MET A 229 14.80 -0.17 -25.02
CA MET A 229 15.02 0.44 -26.34
C MET A 229 13.69 0.69 -27.06
N THR A 230 12.79 -0.28 -27.07
CA THR A 230 11.48 -0.16 -27.73
C THR A 230 10.64 0.96 -27.13
N ILE A 231 10.75 1.20 -25.82
CA ILE A 231 10.03 2.26 -25.11
C ILE A 231 10.81 3.58 -25.05
N GLY A 232 11.87 3.78 -25.85
CA GLY A 232 12.61 5.05 -25.96
C GLY A 232 13.44 5.41 -24.72
N LEU A 233 13.98 4.39 -24.04
CA LEU A 233 14.88 4.51 -22.89
C LEU A 233 16.27 3.92 -23.20
N GLU A 234 16.72 4.01 -24.44
CA GLU A 234 18.04 3.55 -24.90
C GLU A 234 19.21 4.08 -24.06
N ASN A 235 19.13 5.33 -23.57
CA ASN A 235 20.15 5.93 -22.71
C ASN A 235 20.35 5.20 -21.37
N LEU A 236 19.38 4.39 -20.92
CA LEU A 236 19.48 3.60 -19.70
C LEU A 236 20.05 2.19 -19.93
N CYS A 237 20.27 1.79 -21.19
CA CYS A 237 20.77 0.45 -21.53
C CYS A 237 22.30 0.33 -21.43
N GLU A 238 23.02 1.45 -21.35
CA GLU A 238 24.47 1.48 -21.21
C GLU A 238 24.91 1.30 -19.74
N ASN A 239 26.06 0.66 -19.52
CA ASN A 239 26.65 0.54 -18.19
C ASN A 239 27.40 1.83 -17.84
N PRO A 240 27.35 2.32 -16.58
CA PRO A 240 26.80 1.66 -15.38
C PRO A 240 25.29 1.91 -15.13
N TYR A 241 24.61 2.68 -15.99
CA TYR A 241 23.23 3.09 -15.79
C TYR A 241 22.26 1.90 -15.74
N PHE A 242 22.44 0.91 -16.62
CA PHE A 242 21.60 -0.28 -16.66
C PHE A 242 21.70 -1.13 -15.39
N SER A 243 22.93 -1.40 -14.92
CA SER A 243 23.16 -2.14 -13.67
C SER A 243 22.59 -1.40 -12.46
N ASN A 244 22.81 -0.09 -12.37
CA ASN A 244 22.27 0.74 -11.29
C ASN A 244 20.73 0.77 -11.33
N LEU A 245 20.15 0.86 -12.52
CA LEU A 245 18.70 0.81 -12.70
C LEU A 245 18.13 -0.51 -12.16
N ARG A 246 18.66 -1.65 -12.62
CA ARG A 246 18.20 -2.98 -12.17
C ARG A 246 18.39 -3.17 -10.67
N GLN A 247 19.49 -2.68 -10.09
CA GLN A 247 19.72 -2.75 -8.65
C GLN A 247 18.69 -1.92 -7.88
N ASN A 248 18.47 -0.66 -8.27
CA ASN A 248 17.46 0.20 -7.64
C ASN A 248 16.05 -0.42 -7.73
N MET A 249 15.73 -1.07 -8.85
CA MET A 249 14.46 -1.79 -9.01
C MET A 249 14.37 -2.99 -8.04
N LYS A 250 15.41 -3.82 -7.97
CA LYS A 250 15.47 -4.95 -7.03
C LYS A 250 15.33 -4.50 -5.59
N ASP A 251 16.03 -3.44 -5.19
CA ASP A 251 16.01 -2.91 -3.84
C ASP A 251 14.60 -2.44 -3.44
N LEU A 252 13.88 -1.75 -4.33
CA LEU A 252 12.50 -1.33 -4.08
C LEU A 252 11.52 -2.50 -4.01
N VAL A 253 11.65 -3.48 -4.91
CA VAL A 253 10.84 -4.71 -4.86
C VAL A 253 11.09 -5.48 -3.55
N LEU A 254 12.35 -5.52 -3.09
CA LEU A 254 12.73 -6.15 -1.83
C LEU A 254 12.12 -5.42 -0.63
N VAL A 255 12.12 -4.08 -0.62
CA VAL A 255 11.41 -3.29 0.40
C VAL A 255 9.92 -3.62 0.38
N LEU A 256 9.28 -3.61 -0.79
CA LEU A 256 7.85 -3.92 -0.91
C LEU A 256 7.50 -5.31 -0.37
N ALA A 257 8.26 -6.33 -0.77
CA ALA A 257 8.08 -7.71 -0.33
C ALA A 257 8.28 -7.86 1.19
N THR A 258 9.32 -7.23 1.74
CA THR A 258 9.64 -7.26 3.18
C THR A 258 8.54 -6.57 4.00
N VAL A 259 7.96 -5.48 3.50
CA VAL A 259 6.81 -4.83 4.14
C VAL A 259 5.55 -5.68 4.00
N ALA A 260 5.27 -6.27 2.84
CA ALA A 260 4.09 -7.11 2.66
C ALA A 260 4.12 -8.41 3.47
N ALA A 261 5.32 -8.96 3.73
CA ALA A 261 5.52 -10.15 4.57
C ALA A 261 5.20 -9.89 6.05
N SER A 262 5.27 -8.64 6.49
CA SER A 262 5.05 -8.24 7.87
C SER A 262 3.58 -8.15 8.30
N VAL A 263 2.63 -8.32 7.36
CA VAL A 263 1.18 -8.41 7.60
C VAL A 263 0.68 -9.72 6.97
N PRO A 264 1.17 -10.89 7.41
CA PRO A 264 1.10 -12.16 6.69
C PRO A 264 -0.32 -12.71 6.53
N VAL A 265 -0.58 -13.55 5.53
CA VAL A 265 -1.78 -14.41 5.49
C VAL A 265 -1.39 -15.71 6.20
N PHE A 266 -1.78 -15.86 7.46
CA PHE A 266 -1.36 -16.99 8.28
C PHE A 266 -2.50 -17.51 9.14
N GLY A 267 -2.81 -18.80 9.01
CA GLY A 267 -3.91 -19.45 9.73
C GLY A 267 -5.20 -18.65 9.63
N CYS A 268 -5.86 -18.47 10.78
CA CYS A 268 -7.06 -17.65 10.89
C CYS A 268 -6.78 -16.22 11.41
N PHE A 269 -5.53 -15.74 11.36
CA PHE A 269 -5.22 -14.36 11.77
C PHE A 269 -5.77 -13.34 10.77
N GLY A 270 -6.22 -12.22 11.30
CA GLY A 270 -6.78 -11.12 10.52
C GLY A 270 -7.28 -10.00 11.42
N PHE A 271 -8.04 -9.09 10.81
CA PHE A 271 -8.68 -7.98 11.48
C PHE A 271 -10.11 -8.34 11.85
N TYR A 272 -10.36 -8.56 13.13
CA TYR A 272 -11.68 -8.96 13.63
C TYR A 272 -12.19 -7.95 14.63
N ASN A 273 -13.52 -7.76 14.64
CA ASN A 273 -14.16 -6.86 15.58
C ASN A 273 -13.96 -7.37 17.01
N SER A 274 -13.46 -6.53 17.90
CA SER A 274 -13.26 -6.87 19.32
C SER A 274 -14.57 -6.94 20.11
N GLU A 275 -15.65 -6.34 19.59
CA GLU A 275 -16.95 -6.26 20.25
C GLU A 275 -17.97 -7.13 19.49
N SER A 276 -18.09 -8.40 19.85
CA SER A 276 -19.15 -9.27 19.35
C SER A 276 -20.39 -9.13 20.24
N TRP A 277 -21.23 -8.12 20.00
CA TRP A 277 -22.60 -8.11 20.49
C TRP A 277 -23.58 -7.64 19.41
N GLN A 278 -24.73 -8.30 19.41
CA GLN A 278 -25.77 -8.37 18.40
C GLN A 278 -26.36 -6.99 18.02
N THR A 279 -26.15 -6.53 16.78
CA THR A 279 -27.08 -5.64 16.07
C THR A 279 -26.91 -5.84 14.56
N ASN A 280 -28.02 -5.98 13.84
CA ASN A 280 -28.08 -6.17 12.38
C ASN A 280 -27.79 -4.87 11.59
N GLU A 281 -26.76 -4.11 11.97
CA GLU A 281 -26.35 -2.91 11.23
C GLU A 281 -25.16 -3.20 10.30
N THR A 282 -25.27 -2.73 9.05
CA THR A 282 -24.26 -2.91 7.99
C THR A 282 -22.89 -2.33 8.35
N ASP A 283 -22.84 -1.37 9.29
CA ASP A 283 -21.61 -0.69 9.72
C ASP A 283 -20.69 -1.57 10.60
N HIS A 284 -21.22 -2.67 11.16
CA HIS A 284 -20.43 -3.64 11.93
C HIS A 284 -19.80 -4.74 11.07
N GLN A 285 -20.24 -4.91 9.82
CA GLN A 285 -19.62 -5.87 8.92
C GLN A 285 -18.22 -5.38 8.55
N GLY A 286 -17.18 -6.15 8.84
CA GLY A 286 -15.80 -5.82 8.47
C GLY A 286 -15.55 -5.92 6.97
N LEU A 287 -14.49 -5.27 6.49
CA LEU A 287 -13.96 -5.49 5.16
C LEU A 287 -13.49 -6.93 4.96
N PRO A 288 -13.44 -7.42 3.72
CA PRO A 288 -12.69 -8.62 3.38
C PRO A 288 -11.23 -8.51 3.87
N GLN A 289 -10.71 -9.58 4.46
CA GLN A 289 -9.38 -9.60 5.09
C GLN A 289 -8.25 -9.21 4.13
N GLU A 290 -8.37 -9.60 2.86
CA GLU A 290 -7.41 -9.23 1.81
C GLU A 290 -7.36 -7.72 1.55
N ILE A 291 -8.50 -7.04 1.60
CA ILE A 291 -8.55 -5.58 1.43
C ILE A 291 -8.03 -4.87 2.68
N ALA A 292 -8.41 -5.35 3.87
CA ALA A 292 -7.89 -4.81 5.12
C ALA A 292 -6.36 -4.96 5.21
N ARG A 293 -5.82 -6.13 4.83
CA ARG A 293 -4.38 -6.38 4.68
C ARG A 293 -3.76 -5.43 3.66
N HIS A 294 -4.39 -5.25 2.49
CA HIS A 294 -3.87 -4.36 1.46
C HIS A 294 -3.71 -2.93 1.95
N CYS A 295 -4.72 -2.39 2.63
CA CYS A 295 -4.71 -1.04 3.18
C CYS A 295 -3.73 -0.91 4.36
N MET A 296 -3.61 -1.94 5.21
CA MET A 296 -2.61 -1.95 6.28
C MET A 296 -1.18 -1.92 5.73
N ILE A 297 -0.89 -2.63 4.63
CA ILE A 297 0.43 -2.58 3.98
C ILE A 297 0.74 -1.18 3.43
N GLN A 298 -0.26 -0.46 2.93
CA GLN A 298 -0.09 0.96 2.56
C GLN A 298 0.28 1.83 3.78
N ALA A 299 -0.44 1.65 4.91
CA ALA A 299 -0.11 2.31 6.18
C ALA A 299 1.33 1.99 6.62
N ARG A 300 1.77 0.74 6.47
CA ARG A 300 3.14 0.33 6.77
C ARG A 300 4.18 0.98 5.88
N LEU A 301 3.94 1.10 4.58
CA LEU A 301 4.85 1.81 3.67
C LEU A 301 5.01 3.28 4.07
N LEU A 302 3.93 3.94 4.52
CA LEU A 302 3.97 5.32 5.02
C LEU A 302 4.84 5.47 6.28
N ALA A 303 4.84 4.48 7.18
CA ALA A 303 5.63 4.52 8.41
C ALA A 303 7.15 4.68 8.13
N TYR A 304 7.64 4.19 6.99
CA TYR A 304 9.05 4.31 6.58
C TYR A 304 9.44 5.70 6.04
N ARG A 305 8.48 6.64 5.93
CA ARG A 305 8.72 8.05 5.60
C ARG A 305 8.80 8.95 6.84
N THR A 306 8.53 8.40 8.03
CA THR A 306 8.47 9.13 9.31
C THR A 306 9.63 10.10 9.52
N GLU A 307 9.34 11.17 10.27
CA GLU A 307 10.35 12.09 10.76
C GLU A 307 10.71 11.87 12.24
N ASP A 308 10.05 10.89 12.89
CA ASP A 308 10.38 10.44 14.24
C ASP A 308 11.55 9.45 14.21
N HIS A 309 12.59 9.75 14.97
CA HIS A 309 13.80 8.92 15.12
C HIS A 309 13.64 7.73 16.08
N LYS A 310 12.46 7.51 16.70
CA LYS A 310 12.20 6.32 17.54
C LYS A 310 11.19 5.36 16.94
N THR A 311 10.15 5.87 16.28
CA THR A 311 9.01 5.03 15.86
C THR A 311 8.34 5.61 14.63
N GLY A 312 8.32 4.85 13.55
CA GLY A 312 7.46 5.14 12.40
C GLY A 312 6.03 4.70 12.64
N VAL A 313 5.08 5.58 12.38
CA VAL A 313 3.65 5.29 12.34
C VAL A 313 3.11 5.79 11.01
N GLY A 314 2.28 4.98 10.36
CA GLY A 314 1.56 5.37 9.16
C GLY A 314 0.07 5.13 9.31
N ALA A 315 -0.71 5.96 8.61
CA ALA A 315 -2.16 5.89 8.58
C ALA A 315 -2.69 6.15 7.17
N ILE A 316 -3.73 5.42 6.77
CA ILE A 316 -4.43 5.66 5.50
C ILE A 316 -5.94 5.55 5.70
N ILE A 317 -6.68 6.43 5.04
CA ILE A 317 -8.13 6.54 5.10
C ILE A 317 -8.70 6.19 3.73
N TRP A 318 -9.63 5.24 3.74
CA TRP A 318 -10.44 4.83 2.60
C TRP A 318 -11.92 4.96 2.95
N ALA A 319 -12.77 5.06 1.95
CA ALA A 319 -14.21 4.98 2.12
C ALA A 319 -14.84 4.18 0.97
N GLU A 320 -16.07 3.70 1.18
CA GLU A 320 -16.86 2.98 0.18
C GLU A 320 -17.98 3.89 -0.37
N GLU A 321 -17.93 4.18 -1.68
CA GLU A 321 -19.03 4.84 -2.40
C GLU A 321 -20.20 3.85 -2.56
N LYS A 322 -21.45 4.30 -2.34
CA LYS A 322 -22.65 3.48 -2.57
C LYS A 322 -22.87 3.14 -4.06
N SER A 323 -22.40 4.00 -4.95
CA SER A 323 -22.47 3.80 -6.40
C SER A 323 -21.32 2.92 -6.89
N ARG A 324 -21.61 1.99 -7.80
CA ARG A 324 -20.57 1.19 -8.45
C ARG A 324 -19.66 2.10 -9.27
N SER A 325 -18.42 2.19 -8.83
CA SER A 325 -17.33 2.88 -9.51
C SER A 325 -16.69 1.93 -10.52
N CYS A 326 -16.33 2.44 -11.70
CA CYS A 326 -15.63 1.71 -12.75
C CYS A 326 -14.10 1.59 -12.51
N ASP A 327 -13.65 1.93 -11.30
CA ASP A 327 -12.26 1.82 -10.85
C ASP A 327 -11.91 0.37 -10.49
N GLY A 328 -10.65 -0.04 -10.66
CA GLY A 328 -10.16 -1.35 -10.25
C GLY A 328 -10.20 -1.57 -8.72
N THR A 329 -10.46 -0.53 -7.94
CA THR A 329 -10.69 -0.57 -6.49
C THR A 329 -12.13 -0.92 -6.10
N GLY A 330 -13.03 -1.13 -7.06
CA GLY A 330 -14.44 -1.39 -6.80
C GLY A 330 -15.14 -0.18 -6.19
N ALA A 331 -15.86 -0.38 -5.07
CA ALA A 331 -16.54 0.70 -4.35
C ALA A 331 -15.56 1.58 -3.53
N MET A 332 -14.34 1.10 -3.28
CA MET A 332 -13.40 1.80 -2.42
C MET A 332 -12.75 2.98 -3.13
N TYR A 333 -12.64 4.10 -2.42
CA TYR A 333 -11.90 5.25 -2.87
C TYR A 333 -11.02 5.84 -1.77
N PHE A 334 -9.86 6.34 -2.17
CA PHE A 334 -8.89 6.94 -1.27
C PHE A 334 -9.38 8.31 -0.76
N VAL A 335 -9.23 8.54 0.54
CA VAL A 335 -9.61 9.81 1.21
C VAL A 335 -8.39 10.60 1.66
N GLY A 336 -7.41 9.94 2.29
CA GLY A 336 -6.24 10.63 2.85
C GLY A 336 -5.21 9.68 3.44
N CYS A 337 -4.00 10.15 3.66
CA CYS A 337 -2.95 9.36 4.31
C CYS A 337 -1.96 10.25 5.06
N GLY A 338 -1.27 9.67 6.03
CA GLY A 338 -0.31 10.37 6.86
C GLY A 338 0.74 9.43 7.45
N TYR A 339 1.82 10.04 7.92
CA TYR A 339 2.82 9.43 8.79
C TYR A 339 3.16 10.44 9.87
N ASN A 340 3.73 9.99 10.98
CA ASN A 340 4.13 10.91 12.04
C ASN A 340 5.32 11.78 11.59
N ALA A 341 5.16 13.09 11.71
CA ALA A 341 6.09 14.10 11.21
C ALA A 341 5.94 15.42 11.96
N PHE A 342 6.92 16.31 11.83
CA PHE A 342 6.82 17.66 12.34
C PHE A 342 5.86 18.51 11.50
N PRO A 343 5.31 19.62 12.05
CA PRO A 343 4.47 20.55 11.31
C PRO A 343 5.11 21.02 10.00
N VAL A 344 4.30 21.26 8.98
CA VAL A 344 4.77 21.72 7.67
C VAL A 344 5.47 23.06 7.81
N GLY A 345 6.63 23.20 7.17
CA GLY A 345 7.43 24.43 7.20
C GLY A 345 8.48 24.49 8.30
N SER A 346 8.50 23.50 9.18
CA SER A 346 9.54 23.36 10.20
C SER A 346 10.80 22.71 9.59
N GLU A 347 11.99 23.22 9.90
CA GLU A 347 13.22 22.54 9.49
C GLU A 347 13.49 21.36 10.43
N TYR A 348 14.12 20.30 9.90
CA TYR A 348 14.41 19.07 10.65
C TYR A 348 15.30 19.32 11.89
N ALA A 349 15.99 20.46 11.95
CA ALA A 349 16.88 20.87 13.04
C ALA A 349 16.21 21.78 14.10
N ASP A 350 14.97 22.24 13.88
CA ASP A 350 14.33 23.26 14.74
C ASP A 350 13.70 22.68 16.00
N PHE A 351 13.46 21.36 16.04
CA PHE A 351 12.84 20.71 17.18
C PHE A 351 13.82 19.82 17.95
N PRO A 352 13.78 19.83 19.30
CA PRO A 352 14.69 19.03 20.12
C PRO A 352 14.51 17.53 19.83
N HIS A 353 15.55 16.88 19.29
CA HIS A 353 15.63 15.42 19.16
C HIS A 353 16.02 14.81 20.52
N MET A 354 15.14 14.90 21.49
CA MET A 354 15.51 14.62 22.87
C MET A 354 15.14 13.21 23.30
N ASP A 355 16.14 12.52 23.83
CA ASP A 355 16.02 11.22 24.44
C ASP A 355 15.48 11.33 25.87
N ASP A 356 14.97 10.22 26.43
CA ASP A 356 14.22 10.20 27.70
C ASP A 356 15.08 10.56 28.94
N LYS A 357 16.34 10.98 28.75
CA LYS A 357 17.32 11.29 29.79
C LYS A 357 17.31 12.77 30.22
N GLN A 358 16.72 13.68 29.46
CA GLN A 358 16.57 15.08 29.90
C GLN A 358 15.23 15.28 30.62
N LYS A 359 15.32 15.73 31.88
CA LYS A 359 14.19 15.81 32.84
C LYS A 359 13.20 16.95 32.56
N ASP A 360 13.48 17.83 31.60
CA ASP A 360 12.59 18.96 31.30
C ASP A 360 11.42 18.53 30.41
N ARG A 361 10.22 18.55 30.99
CA ARG A 361 8.97 18.20 30.30
C ARG A 361 8.70 19.06 29.07
N GLU A 362 9.22 20.28 29.02
CA GLU A 362 9.03 21.25 27.93
C GLU A 362 9.83 20.90 26.67
N ILE A 363 10.88 20.09 26.82
CA ILE A 363 11.87 19.76 25.80
C ILE A 363 11.53 18.43 25.07
N ARG A 364 10.44 17.75 25.48
CA ARG A 364 10.09 16.42 24.97
C ARG A 364 9.44 16.49 23.57
N LYS A 365 9.97 15.70 22.65
CA LYS A 365 9.56 15.58 21.22
C LYS A 365 8.05 15.42 20.99
N PHE A 366 7.33 14.82 21.94
CA PHE A 366 5.90 14.54 21.85
C PHE A 366 5.06 15.80 21.67
N ARG A 367 5.58 16.97 22.05
CA ARG A 367 4.85 18.24 21.90
C ARG A 367 4.87 18.82 20.48
N TYR A 368 5.78 18.33 19.62
CA TYR A 368 6.02 18.90 18.30
C TYR A 368 5.79 17.91 17.15
N ILE A 369 5.63 16.61 17.42
CA ILE A 369 5.32 15.63 16.39
C ILE A 369 3.80 15.51 16.23
N ILE A 370 3.33 15.65 14.98
CA ILE A 370 1.96 15.35 14.60
C ILE A 370 1.87 13.84 14.31
N HIS A 371 0.87 13.17 14.87
CA HIS A 371 0.64 11.75 14.68
C HIS A 371 0.19 11.41 13.25
N ALA A 372 0.32 10.14 12.86
CA ALA A 372 -0.02 9.70 11.52
C ALA A 372 -1.51 9.89 11.21
N GLU A 373 -2.38 9.60 12.19
CA GLU A 373 -3.83 9.74 12.10
C GLU A 373 -4.24 11.21 11.92
N GLN A 374 -3.61 12.11 12.69
CA GLN A 374 -3.80 13.55 12.57
C GLN A 374 -3.38 14.06 11.18
N ASN A 375 -2.22 13.63 10.68
CA ASN A 375 -1.76 13.99 9.33
C ASN A 375 -2.67 13.41 8.23
N ALA A 376 -3.18 12.19 8.40
CA ALA A 376 -4.11 11.58 7.45
C ALA A 376 -5.44 12.34 7.37
N LEU A 377 -5.97 12.79 8.52
CA LEU A 377 -7.16 13.64 8.59
C LEU A 377 -6.91 15.04 8.04
N THR A 378 -5.75 15.65 8.34
CA THR A 378 -5.39 17.02 7.95
C THR A 378 -5.20 17.14 6.43
N PHE A 379 -4.58 16.14 5.80
CA PHE A 379 -4.23 16.18 4.38
C PHE A 379 -5.13 15.31 3.49
N ARG A 380 -6.36 15.06 3.94
CA ARG A 380 -7.39 14.41 3.12
C ARG A 380 -7.65 15.18 1.82
N CYS A 381 -7.87 14.46 0.73
CA CYS A 381 -8.20 15.01 -0.57
C CYS A 381 -9.71 15.07 -0.84
N ARG A 382 -10.51 14.45 0.04
CA ARG A 382 -11.97 14.41 0.00
C ARG A 382 -12.52 14.56 1.42
N GLU A 383 -13.72 15.11 1.54
CA GLU A 383 -14.44 15.09 2.81
C GLU A 383 -14.97 13.69 3.11
N ILE A 384 -14.98 13.33 4.39
CA ILE A 384 -15.57 12.08 4.87
C ILE A 384 -17.07 12.31 4.96
N LYS A 385 -17.85 11.60 4.14
CA LYS A 385 -19.29 11.78 4.13
C LYS A 385 -19.95 10.97 5.25
N PRO A 386 -20.94 11.52 5.97
CA PRO A 386 -21.61 10.83 7.07
C PRO A 386 -22.34 9.54 6.65
N ASP A 387 -22.78 9.47 5.39
CA ASP A 387 -23.60 8.39 4.85
C ASP A 387 -22.78 7.31 4.13
N GLU A 388 -21.46 7.48 4.06
CA GLU A 388 -20.53 6.52 3.48
C GLU A 388 -19.75 5.80 4.58
N ARG A 389 -19.46 4.53 4.31
CA ARG A 389 -18.61 3.75 5.20
C ARG A 389 -17.18 4.20 5.03
N SER A 390 -16.59 4.75 6.09
CA SER A 390 -15.22 5.27 6.10
C SER A 390 -14.36 4.52 7.12
N MET A 391 -13.12 4.23 6.74
CA MET A 391 -12.22 3.39 7.49
C MET A 391 -10.82 4.02 7.55
N ILE A 392 -10.19 3.92 8.71
CA ILE A 392 -8.78 4.26 8.90
C ILE A 392 -7.96 3.02 9.26
N PHE A 393 -6.83 2.85 8.60
CA PHE A 393 -5.86 1.80 8.88
C PHE A 393 -4.62 2.44 9.48
N VAL A 394 -4.24 2.02 10.68
CA VAL A 394 -3.12 2.62 11.43
C VAL A 394 -2.17 1.52 11.88
N THR A 395 -0.87 1.74 11.68
CA THR A 395 0.16 0.74 12.03
C THR A 395 0.38 0.59 13.53
N LYS A 396 -0.26 1.41 14.36
CA LYS A 396 -0.24 1.36 15.82
C LYS A 396 -1.64 1.66 16.38
N CYS A 397 -1.88 1.23 17.61
CA CYS A 397 -3.07 1.59 18.38
C CYS A 397 -3.20 3.13 18.46
N PRO A 398 -4.34 3.73 18.09
CA PRO A 398 -4.55 5.17 18.24
C PRO A 398 -4.50 5.63 19.69
N CYS A 399 -3.87 6.77 19.97
CA CYS A 399 -3.79 7.33 21.31
C CYS A 399 -5.05 8.12 21.72
N ASP A 400 -5.13 8.50 22.99
CA ASP A 400 -6.26 9.22 23.60
C ASP A 400 -6.56 10.60 22.98
N GLU A 401 -5.61 11.16 22.24
CA GLU A 401 -5.77 12.41 21.46
C GLU A 401 -6.25 12.14 20.03
N CYS A 402 -5.81 11.03 19.41
CA CYS A 402 -6.22 10.65 18.06
C CYS A 402 -7.63 10.05 18.03
N VAL A 403 -8.01 9.26 19.04
CA VAL A 403 -9.33 8.61 19.16
C VAL A 403 -10.49 9.60 18.96
N PRO A 404 -10.59 10.73 19.70
CA PRO A 404 -11.67 11.69 19.51
C PRO A 404 -11.63 12.39 18.14
N LEU A 405 -10.44 12.59 17.55
CA LEU A 405 -10.31 13.18 16.21
C LEU A 405 -10.84 12.23 15.12
N ILE A 406 -10.53 10.94 15.23
CA ILE A 406 -11.02 9.90 14.32
C ILE A 406 -12.56 9.85 14.38
N LYS A 407 -13.12 9.77 15.60
CA LYS A 407 -14.58 9.78 15.80
C LYS A 407 -15.21 11.08 15.31
N GLY A 408 -14.64 12.23 15.65
CA GLY A 408 -15.14 13.55 15.26
C GLY A 408 -15.08 13.81 13.76
N ALA A 409 -14.15 13.17 13.04
CA ALA A 409 -14.08 13.22 11.59
C ALA A 409 -15.16 12.36 10.88
N GLY A 410 -15.94 11.59 11.64
CA GLY A 410 -16.99 10.72 11.09
C GLY A 410 -16.48 9.36 10.59
N ILE A 411 -15.24 8.96 10.93
CA ILE A 411 -14.71 7.64 10.58
C ILE A 411 -15.50 6.56 11.32
N LYS A 412 -15.99 5.56 10.57
CA LYS A 412 -16.85 4.49 11.09
C LYS A 412 -16.09 3.27 11.59
N GLN A 413 -14.90 3.02 11.03
CA GLN A 413 -14.12 1.81 11.35
C GLN A 413 -12.63 2.10 11.52
N ILE A 414 -12.01 1.48 12.53
CA ILE A 414 -10.57 1.54 12.80
C ILE A 414 -9.98 0.15 12.63
N TYR A 415 -8.94 0.04 11.80
CA TYR A 415 -8.13 -1.16 11.61
C TYR A 415 -6.73 -0.92 12.19
N ALA A 416 -6.37 -1.61 13.26
CA ALA A 416 -5.09 -1.36 13.96
C ALA A 416 -4.59 -2.59 14.73
N GLY A 417 -3.34 -2.52 15.21
CA GLY A 417 -2.86 -3.34 16.32
C GLY A 417 -3.38 -2.82 17.67
N ASP A 418 -3.32 -3.66 18.70
CA ASP A 418 -3.85 -3.38 20.05
C ASP A 418 -2.77 -3.42 21.15
N VAL A 419 -1.49 -3.58 20.81
CA VAL A 419 -0.41 -3.82 21.79
C VAL A 419 -0.32 -2.76 22.87
N ASP A 420 -0.71 -1.52 22.56
CA ASP A 420 -0.69 -0.39 23.49
C ASP A 420 -2.05 -0.07 24.13
N ALA A 421 -3.14 -0.74 23.73
CA ALA A 421 -4.48 -0.50 24.28
C ALA A 421 -4.51 -0.69 25.81
N GLY A 422 -5.15 0.24 26.52
CA GLY A 422 -5.23 0.23 27.98
C GLY A 422 -3.94 0.60 28.71
N LYS A 423 -2.92 1.10 28.01
CA LYS A 423 -1.65 1.51 28.62
C LYS A 423 -1.53 3.02 28.71
N LYS A 424 -0.97 3.49 29.84
CA LYS A 424 -0.51 4.87 30.03
C LYS A 424 1.01 4.90 30.05
N LYS A 425 1.62 5.54 29.05
CA LYS A 425 3.07 5.79 28.98
C LYS A 425 3.37 7.19 29.52
N ALA A 426 4.66 7.50 29.67
CA ALA A 426 5.11 8.76 30.27
C ALA A 426 4.53 10.02 29.60
N ASP A 427 4.37 9.99 28.27
CA ASP A 427 3.97 11.13 27.45
C ASP A 427 2.78 10.88 26.52
N ILE A 428 2.20 9.68 26.56
CA ILE A 428 1.12 9.28 25.68
C ILE A 428 0.26 8.22 26.36
N SER A 429 -1.05 8.28 26.16
CA SER A 429 -2.04 7.41 26.79
C SER A 429 -2.91 6.76 25.73
N TYR A 430 -3.35 5.53 26.00
CA TYR A 430 -4.13 4.67 25.10
C TYR A 430 -5.33 4.02 25.82
N MET A 431 -5.86 4.69 26.84
CA MET A 431 -6.98 4.18 27.64
C MET A 431 -8.29 4.25 26.86
N LYS A 432 -8.49 5.33 26.10
CA LYS A 432 -9.76 5.62 25.41
C LYS A 432 -10.04 4.71 24.22
N PHE A 433 -9.01 4.04 23.67
CA PHE A 433 -9.21 3.17 22.51
C PHE A 433 -10.09 1.96 22.85
N GLY A 434 -9.88 1.34 24.02
CA GLY A 434 -10.71 0.23 24.48
C GLY A 434 -12.16 0.65 24.74
N GLU A 435 -12.35 1.83 25.30
CA GLU A 435 -13.66 2.41 25.70
C GLU A 435 -14.38 3.14 24.55
N LEU A 436 -13.80 3.17 23.34
CA LEU A 436 -14.37 3.90 22.22
C LEU A 436 -15.66 3.21 21.72
N GLU A 437 -16.79 3.90 21.88
CA GLU A 437 -18.10 3.52 21.36
C GLU A 437 -18.48 4.31 20.09
N GLY A 438 -19.32 3.70 19.25
CA GLY A 438 -19.86 4.29 18.01
C GLY A 438 -18.91 4.26 16.81
N VAL A 439 -17.76 3.61 16.95
CA VAL A 439 -16.78 3.36 15.88
C VAL A 439 -16.33 1.91 16.01
N SER A 440 -16.52 1.10 14.96
CA SER A 440 -16.15 -0.32 15.01
C SER A 440 -14.63 -0.49 15.00
N LYS A 441 -14.09 -1.30 15.92
CA LYS A 441 -12.65 -1.54 16.08
C LYS A 441 -12.30 -2.94 15.59
N PHE A 442 -11.51 -3.02 14.52
CA PHE A 442 -11.00 -4.27 13.97
C PHE A 442 -9.52 -4.41 14.33
N THR A 443 -9.22 -5.27 15.29
CA THR A 443 -7.86 -5.50 15.78
C THR A 443 -7.22 -6.72 15.13
N TRP A 444 -5.90 -6.71 14.99
CA TRP A 444 -5.15 -7.87 14.51
C TRP A 444 -5.14 -8.98 15.57
N GLN A 445 -5.85 -10.08 15.30
CA GLN A 445 -6.00 -11.21 16.21
C GLN A 445 -6.32 -12.52 15.46
N LEU A 446 -6.26 -13.65 16.17
CA LEU A 446 -6.79 -14.91 15.66
C LEU A 446 -8.33 -14.81 15.56
N ASN A 447 -8.95 -15.44 14.58
CA ASN A 447 -10.40 -15.45 14.42
C ASN A 447 -11.09 -15.85 15.75
N PRO A 448 -11.93 -14.98 16.34
CA PRO A 448 -12.62 -15.25 17.60
C PRO A 448 -13.40 -16.58 17.61
N LEU A 449 -13.96 -16.98 16.46
CA LEU A 449 -14.70 -18.23 16.32
C LEU A 449 -13.80 -19.47 16.46
N HIS A 450 -12.51 -19.35 16.15
CA HIS A 450 -11.55 -20.44 16.24
C HIS A 450 -10.89 -20.53 17.63
N THR A 451 -10.80 -19.42 18.37
CA THR A 451 -10.39 -19.40 19.79
C THR A 451 -11.39 -20.13 20.67
N ASN A 452 -12.70 -19.91 20.48
CA ASN A 452 -13.72 -20.57 21.28
C ASN A 452 -13.65 -22.10 21.13
N ALA A 453 -13.37 -22.62 19.92
CA ALA A 453 -13.23 -24.06 19.68
C ALA A 453 -12.01 -24.69 20.39
N LEU A 454 -10.91 -23.94 20.55
CA LEU A 454 -9.72 -24.38 21.28
C LEU A 454 -9.96 -24.41 22.80
N GLU A 455 -10.68 -23.43 23.34
CA GLU A 455 -11.06 -23.39 24.77
C GLU A 455 -12.04 -24.52 25.14
N PHE A 456 -12.98 -24.86 24.26
CA PHE A 456 -13.90 -25.98 24.49
C PHE A 456 -13.16 -27.33 24.54
N HIS A 457 -12.16 -27.56 23.69
CA HIS A 457 -11.38 -28.81 23.73
C HIS A 457 -10.49 -28.94 24.97
N ASP A 458 -9.94 -27.84 25.48
CA ASP A 458 -9.07 -27.85 26.67
C ASP A 458 -9.86 -28.02 27.98
N SER A 459 -11.14 -27.60 27.99
CA SER A 459 -12.05 -27.84 29.12
C SER A 459 -12.46 -29.32 29.26
N THR A 460 -12.64 -30.05 28.15
CA THR A 460 -12.96 -31.48 28.17
C THR A 460 -11.77 -32.38 28.54
N ALA A 461 -10.54 -31.89 28.41
CA ALA A 461 -9.34 -32.66 28.76
C ALA A 461 -8.95 -32.54 30.25
N ARG A 462 -9.60 -31.68 31.03
CA ARG A 462 -9.36 -31.50 32.48
C ARG A 462 -10.33 -32.26 33.39
N GLU A 463 -11.32 -32.95 32.82
CA GLU A 463 -12.30 -33.77 33.57
C GLU A 463 -12.20 -35.28 33.26
N SER A 464 -11.02 -35.78 32.85
CA SER A 464 -10.78 -37.22 32.63
C SER A 464 -9.79 -37.80 33.61
#